data_AF-A0A5C7SX52-F1
#
_entry.id   AF-A0A5C7SX52-F1
#
_cell.length_a   1.000
_cell.length_b   1.000
_cell.length_c   1.000
_cell.angle_alpha   90.00
_cell.angle_beta   90.00
_cell.angle_gamma   90.00
#
_symmetry.space_group_name_H-M   'P 1'
#
loop_
_entity.id
_entity.type
_entity.pdbx_description
1 polymer ?
#
loop_
_entity_poly.entity_id
_entity_poly.type
_entity_poly.pdbx_seq_one_letter_code
_entity_poly.pdbx_strand_id
1 'polypeptide(L)'
;MKRVHVAAAVIRGADGRVLIAKRPQDKHQGGLWEFPGGKVEEGEAVERALARELEEELGIRVEAARPLIQVQHDYPDKQVLLDVWEVSSFTGEPHGAEGQPLAWASERELLDYEFPAANQPIVAAARLPDTYLITPEGLEPAEMLRGVRAALAAGARLIQLRAPNMFDPQYRDLAVDIQGLCAGKAQLMLKGPLEWLGDFPAAGWHLTATQLRKYAPQGRPFPGQRWLAASCHDAEELALAARMGVDFVTLSPVQATETHPQATPLGWDVAAELLRGSNLPAFLLGGVGPQDRERAWQIGAQGVAGIRAFWPV
;
A
#
# COMPACT_ATOMS: atom_id res chain seq x y z
N MET A 1 -0.65 -1.11 29.82
CA MET A 1 -1.10 -2.48 29.49
C MET A 1 0.02 -3.15 28.69
N LYS A 2 0.21 -4.47 28.76
CA LYS A 2 1.21 -5.15 27.90
C LYS A 2 0.65 -5.16 26.46
N ARG A 3 1.44 -4.69 25.50
CA ARG A 3 1.06 -4.75 24.07
C ARG A 3 1.23 -6.19 23.57
N VAL A 4 0.20 -6.72 22.94
CA VAL A 4 0.21 -8.04 22.31
C VAL A 4 0.83 -7.90 20.93
N HIS A 5 1.83 -8.72 20.62
CA HIS A 5 2.47 -8.77 19.32
C HIS A 5 1.91 -9.97 18.54
N VAL A 6 1.46 -9.73 17.31
CA VAL A 6 0.83 -10.74 16.45
C VAL A 6 1.56 -10.74 15.11
N ALA A 7 2.01 -11.92 14.67
CA ALA A 7 2.51 -12.13 13.32
C ALA A 7 1.33 -12.55 12.43
N ALA A 8 1.07 -11.83 11.35
CA ALA A 8 -0.02 -12.13 10.42
C ALA A 8 0.45 -12.18 8.98
N ALA A 9 -0.27 -12.91 8.12
CA ALA A 9 0.17 -13.19 6.77
C ALA A 9 -0.83 -12.74 5.68
N VAL A 10 -0.35 -11.96 4.73
CA VAL A 10 -0.96 -11.81 3.40
C VAL A 10 -0.36 -12.89 2.51
N ILE A 11 -1.05 -14.02 2.39
CA ILE A 11 -0.57 -15.18 1.62
C ILE A 11 -1.08 -15.08 0.20
N ARG A 12 -0.17 -15.04 -0.78
CA ARG A 12 -0.51 -15.00 -2.20
C ARG A 12 -0.49 -16.40 -2.81
N GLY A 13 -1.58 -16.77 -3.47
CA GLY A 13 -1.68 -17.98 -4.28
C GLY A 13 -0.98 -17.80 -5.64
N ALA A 14 -0.81 -18.90 -6.37
CA ALA A 14 -0.18 -18.88 -7.69
C ALA A 14 -0.89 -18.00 -8.74
N ASP A 15 -2.18 -17.74 -8.54
CA ASP A 15 -3.01 -16.86 -9.38
C ASP A 15 -3.09 -15.42 -8.85
N GLY A 16 -2.33 -15.09 -7.80
CA GLY A 16 -2.29 -13.77 -7.18
C GLY A 16 -3.44 -13.46 -6.22
N ARG A 17 -4.38 -14.40 -6.00
CA ARG A 17 -5.41 -14.24 -4.94
C ARG A 17 -4.77 -14.30 -3.56
N VAL A 18 -5.44 -13.67 -2.60
CA VAL A 18 -5.03 -13.59 -1.19
C VAL A 18 -5.89 -14.54 -0.37
N LEU A 19 -5.25 -15.35 0.46
CA LEU A 19 -5.95 -16.23 1.40
C LEU A 19 -6.41 -15.42 2.62
N ILE A 20 -7.69 -15.56 2.96
CA ILE A 20 -8.31 -14.99 4.15
C ILE A 20 -9.04 -16.09 4.93
N ALA A 21 -9.10 -15.93 6.25
CA ALA A 21 -9.78 -16.85 7.15
C ALA A 21 -10.94 -16.15 7.86
N LYS A 22 -12.01 -16.89 8.15
CA LYS A 22 -13.16 -16.36 8.90
C LYS A 22 -13.06 -16.73 10.37
N ARG A 23 -13.14 -15.72 11.24
CA ARG A 23 -13.05 -15.90 12.69
C ARG A 23 -14.20 -16.78 13.20
N PRO A 24 -13.92 -17.74 14.11
CA PRO A 24 -14.96 -18.42 14.86
C PRO A 24 -15.90 -17.42 15.57
N GLN A 25 -17.19 -17.72 15.64
CA GLN A 25 -18.21 -16.79 16.16
C GLN A 25 -17.99 -16.43 17.64
N ASP A 26 -17.38 -17.33 18.41
CA ASP A 26 -17.13 -17.23 19.84
C ASP A 26 -15.87 -16.43 20.21
N LYS A 27 -15.05 -16.04 19.22
CA LYS A 27 -13.86 -15.21 19.44
C LYS A 27 -14.22 -13.71 19.46
N HIS A 28 -13.30 -12.90 19.97
CA HIS A 28 -13.43 -11.44 19.93
C HIS A 28 -13.57 -10.95 18.48
N GLN A 29 -14.63 -10.22 18.17
CA GLN A 29 -15.02 -9.84 16.79
C GLN A 29 -15.30 -11.04 15.87
N GLY A 30 -15.89 -12.12 16.42
CA GLY A 30 -16.24 -13.34 15.68
C GLY A 30 -17.15 -13.09 14.47
N GLY A 31 -16.97 -13.91 13.43
CA GLY A 31 -17.70 -13.79 12.16
C GLY A 31 -17.08 -12.83 11.14
N LEU A 32 -16.14 -11.96 11.53
CA LEU A 32 -15.34 -11.16 10.60
C LEU A 32 -14.25 -12.00 9.92
N TRP A 33 -13.77 -11.51 8.78
CA TRP A 33 -12.62 -12.08 8.08
C TRP A 33 -11.32 -11.47 8.61
N GLU A 34 -10.23 -12.23 8.53
CA GLU A 34 -8.90 -11.81 8.93
C GLU A 34 -7.80 -12.44 8.07
N PHE A 35 -6.59 -11.90 8.24
CA PHE A 35 -5.38 -12.47 7.69
C PHE A 35 -4.85 -13.51 8.69
N PRO A 36 -4.56 -14.75 8.26
CA PRO A 36 -4.12 -15.82 9.16
C PRO A 36 -2.84 -15.48 9.94
N GLY A 37 -2.67 -16.12 11.09
CA GLY A 37 -1.51 -15.93 11.96
C GLY A 37 -1.90 -15.72 13.42
N GLY A 38 -0.89 -15.62 14.28
CA GLY A 38 -1.11 -15.65 15.73
C GLY A 38 -0.05 -14.90 16.53
N LYS A 39 0.01 -15.20 17.82
CA LYS A 39 0.79 -14.40 18.76
C LYS A 39 2.27 -14.73 18.65
N VAL A 40 3.09 -13.68 18.73
CA VAL A 40 4.53 -13.83 18.88
C VAL A 40 4.83 -14.09 20.35
N GLU A 41 5.48 -15.22 20.63
CA GLU A 41 5.88 -15.59 21.99
C GLU A 41 7.07 -14.78 22.48
N GLU A 42 7.29 -14.76 23.80
CA GLU A 42 8.36 -13.95 24.39
C GLU A 42 9.75 -14.42 23.94
N GLY A 43 10.50 -13.54 23.27
CA GLY A 43 11.81 -13.86 22.69
C GLY A 43 11.77 -14.60 21.35
N GLU A 44 10.57 -14.86 20.81
CA GLU A 44 10.40 -15.45 19.48
C GLU A 44 10.67 -14.41 18.38
N ALA A 45 11.32 -14.83 17.29
CA ALA A 45 11.45 -13.98 16.11
C ALA A 45 10.12 -13.98 15.35
N VAL A 46 9.71 -12.84 14.78
CA VAL A 46 8.41 -12.69 14.12
C VAL A 46 8.23 -13.71 12.99
N GLU A 47 9.28 -13.97 12.21
CA GLU A 47 9.28 -14.94 11.12
C GLU A 47 9.09 -16.38 11.62
N ARG A 48 9.64 -16.69 12.80
CA ARG A 48 9.46 -18.02 13.43
C ARG A 48 8.03 -18.18 13.94
N ALA A 49 7.48 -17.14 14.57
CA ALA A 49 6.08 -17.11 14.98
C ALA A 49 5.16 -17.28 13.77
N LEU A 50 5.38 -16.49 12.71
CA LEU A 50 4.61 -16.56 11.48
C LEU A 50 4.62 -17.97 10.87
N ALA A 51 5.80 -18.58 10.72
CA ALA A 51 5.91 -19.92 10.13
C ALA A 51 5.19 -20.99 10.97
N ARG A 52 5.34 -20.93 12.31
CA ARG A 52 4.68 -21.84 13.26
C ARG A 52 3.15 -21.70 13.19
N GLU A 53 2.65 -20.47 13.31
CA GLU A 53 1.21 -20.19 13.31
C GLU A 53 0.56 -20.61 11.97
N LEU A 54 1.23 -20.37 10.83
CA LEU A 54 0.70 -20.81 9.53
C LEU A 54 0.74 -22.34 9.35
N GLU A 55 1.71 -23.04 9.93
CA GLU A 55 1.72 -24.51 9.93
C GLU A 55 0.60 -25.05 10.81
N GLU A 56 0.37 -24.46 11.99
CA GLU A 56 -0.66 -24.85 12.95
C GLU A 56 -2.08 -24.56 12.46
N GLU A 57 -2.35 -23.35 11.95
CA GLU A 57 -3.70 -22.92 11.56
C GLU A 57 -4.10 -23.37 10.16
N LEU A 58 -3.13 -23.49 9.24
CA LEU A 58 -3.39 -23.69 7.80
C LEU A 58 -2.74 -24.95 7.21
N GLY A 59 -1.82 -25.59 7.94
CA GLY A 59 -1.07 -26.74 7.43
C GLY A 59 -0.08 -26.40 6.32
N ILE A 60 0.39 -25.14 6.24
CA ILE A 60 1.36 -24.71 5.23
C ILE A 60 2.73 -24.38 5.82
N ARG A 61 3.77 -24.57 5.03
CA ARG A 61 5.15 -24.20 5.40
C ARG A 61 5.65 -23.08 4.52
N VAL A 62 6.01 -21.96 5.13
CA VAL A 62 6.53 -20.77 4.44
C VAL A 62 7.89 -21.06 3.82
N GLU A 63 8.05 -20.74 2.53
CA GLU A 63 9.34 -20.80 1.82
C GLU A 63 9.92 -19.42 1.55
N ALA A 64 9.06 -18.43 1.26
CA ALA A 64 9.46 -17.06 1.02
C ALA A 64 8.43 -16.09 1.61
N ALA A 65 8.92 -15.18 2.45
CA ALA A 65 8.13 -14.10 3.03
C ALA A 65 8.95 -12.82 3.15
N ARG A 66 8.26 -11.68 3.17
CA ARG A 66 8.86 -10.35 3.42
C ARG A 66 7.94 -9.51 4.32
N PRO A 67 8.48 -8.50 5.03
CA PRO A 67 7.63 -7.50 5.69
C PRO A 67 6.72 -6.79 4.68
N LEU A 68 5.47 -6.56 5.07
CA LEU A 68 4.49 -5.82 4.28
C LEU A 68 4.08 -4.52 4.96
N ILE A 69 3.59 -4.61 6.20
CA ILE A 69 3.16 -3.46 6.99
C ILE A 69 3.10 -3.79 8.48
N GLN A 70 3.37 -2.81 9.34
CA GLN A 70 3.07 -2.90 10.76
C GLN A 70 1.86 -2.02 11.10
N VAL A 71 0.92 -2.55 11.86
CA VAL A 71 -0.27 -1.81 12.30
C VAL A 71 -0.38 -1.83 13.82
N GLN A 72 -0.38 -0.64 14.41
CA GLN A 72 -0.64 -0.44 15.83
C GLN A 72 -2.11 -0.13 16.05
N HIS A 73 -2.77 -0.88 16.93
CA HIS A 73 -4.17 -0.63 17.26
C HIS A 73 -4.42 -0.82 18.75
N ASP A 74 -5.01 0.19 19.37
CA ASP A 74 -5.33 0.21 20.79
C ASP A 74 -6.85 0.09 20.95
N TYR A 75 -7.30 -1.10 21.37
CA TYR A 75 -8.67 -1.36 21.82
C TYR A 75 -8.84 -0.90 23.28
N PRO A 76 -10.07 -0.65 23.75
CA PRO A 76 -10.32 -0.28 25.15
C PRO A 76 -9.74 -1.26 26.18
N ASP A 77 -9.63 -2.54 25.83
CA ASP A 77 -9.23 -3.65 26.69
C ASP A 77 -7.82 -4.21 26.38
N LYS A 78 -7.18 -3.82 25.28
CA LYS A 78 -5.86 -4.33 24.86
C LYS A 78 -5.18 -3.46 23.81
N GLN A 79 -3.85 -3.49 23.80
CA GLN A 79 -3.04 -2.86 22.75
C GLN A 79 -2.43 -3.95 21.88
N VAL A 80 -2.47 -3.80 20.56
CA VAL A 80 -2.00 -4.81 19.60
C VAL A 80 -1.03 -4.18 18.60
N LEU A 81 0.07 -4.88 18.32
CA LEU A 81 0.92 -4.68 17.15
C LEU A 81 0.69 -5.86 16.21
N LEU A 82 0.14 -5.59 15.03
CA LEU A 82 0.07 -6.53 13.92
C LEU A 82 1.33 -6.34 13.08
N ASP A 83 2.22 -7.31 13.08
CA ASP A 83 3.39 -7.37 12.21
C ASP A 83 3.07 -8.28 11.02
N VAL A 84 2.80 -7.64 9.88
CA VAL A 84 2.19 -8.32 8.73
C VAL A 84 3.22 -8.57 7.67
N TRP A 85 3.28 -9.82 7.22
CA TRP A 85 4.21 -10.31 6.23
C TRP A 85 3.46 -10.75 4.97
N GLU A 86 4.06 -10.49 3.81
CA GLU A 86 3.60 -11.07 2.55
C GLU A 86 4.31 -12.42 2.36
N VAL A 87 3.53 -13.50 2.22
CA VAL A 87 4.03 -14.83 1.89
C VAL A 87 3.79 -15.07 0.40
N SER A 88 4.88 -15.21 -0.36
CA SER A 88 4.84 -15.36 -1.82
C SER A 88 5.12 -16.80 -2.29
N SER A 89 5.70 -17.64 -1.42
CA SER A 89 5.90 -19.07 -1.67
C SER A 89 5.74 -19.88 -0.40
N PHE A 90 5.07 -21.02 -0.51
CA PHE A 90 4.83 -21.97 0.57
C PHE A 90 4.58 -23.38 0.01
N THR A 91 4.71 -24.39 0.86
CA THR A 91 4.30 -25.78 0.57
C THR A 91 3.11 -26.20 1.43
N GLY A 92 2.40 -27.24 0.97
CA GLY A 92 1.14 -27.71 1.59
C GLY A 92 -0.10 -27.13 0.90
N GLU A 93 -1.26 -27.70 1.22
CA GLU A 93 -2.56 -27.17 0.77
C GLU A 93 -3.25 -26.47 1.95
N PRO A 94 -3.54 -25.15 1.86
CA PRO A 94 -4.17 -24.44 2.94
C PRO A 94 -5.55 -25.01 3.26
N HIS A 95 -5.78 -25.34 4.52
CA HIS A 95 -7.07 -25.78 5.04
C HIS A 95 -7.27 -25.22 6.45
N GLY A 96 -8.50 -24.99 6.87
CA GLY A 96 -8.75 -24.51 8.24
C GLY A 96 -8.51 -25.62 9.26
N ALA A 97 -7.30 -25.74 9.80
CA ALA A 97 -6.93 -26.79 10.76
C ALA A 97 -7.74 -26.70 12.08
N GLU A 98 -8.26 -25.52 12.39
CA GLU A 98 -9.16 -25.26 13.53
C GLU A 98 -10.66 -25.30 13.14
N GLY A 99 -10.99 -25.70 11.90
CA GLY A 99 -12.35 -25.72 11.37
C GLY A 99 -12.86 -24.35 10.88
N GLN A 100 -11.96 -23.36 10.76
CA GLN A 100 -12.28 -22.04 10.25
C GLN A 100 -12.49 -22.04 8.72
N PRO A 101 -13.55 -21.39 8.20
CA PRO A 101 -13.73 -21.22 6.76
C PRO A 101 -12.59 -20.39 6.15
N LEU A 102 -12.11 -20.82 4.99
CA LEU A 102 -11.11 -20.09 4.20
C LEU A 102 -11.71 -19.58 2.89
N ALA A 103 -11.17 -18.48 2.37
CA ALA A 103 -11.49 -18.00 1.03
C ALA A 103 -10.23 -17.44 0.34
N TRP A 104 -10.14 -17.68 -0.97
CA TRP A 104 -9.19 -17.03 -1.85
C TRP A 104 -9.87 -15.85 -2.53
N ALA A 105 -9.48 -14.63 -2.17
CA ALA A 105 -10.04 -13.39 -2.68
C ALA A 105 -9.05 -12.65 -3.58
N SER A 106 -9.52 -12.13 -4.71
CA SER A 106 -8.72 -11.17 -5.50
C SER A 106 -8.54 -9.85 -4.73
N GLU A 107 -7.56 -9.04 -5.16
CA GLU A 107 -7.32 -7.70 -4.62
C GLU A 107 -8.58 -6.80 -4.64
N ARG A 108 -9.52 -7.03 -5.57
CA ARG A 108 -10.77 -6.27 -5.61
C ARG A 108 -11.81 -6.82 -4.64
N GLU A 109 -11.97 -8.15 -4.60
CA GLU A 109 -12.94 -8.83 -3.74
C GLU A 109 -12.64 -8.65 -2.25
N LEU A 110 -11.39 -8.35 -1.86
CA LEU A 110 -11.03 -8.01 -0.48
C LEU A 110 -11.90 -6.88 0.12
N LEU A 111 -12.43 -5.97 -0.71
CA LEU A 111 -13.31 -4.90 -0.25
C LEU A 111 -14.75 -5.37 0.05
N ASP A 112 -15.13 -6.55 -0.42
CA ASP A 112 -16.47 -7.13 -0.22
C ASP A 112 -16.57 -7.93 1.09
N TYR A 113 -15.45 -8.13 1.78
CA TYR A 113 -15.36 -8.82 3.06
C TYR A 113 -15.30 -7.85 4.23
N GLU A 114 -15.98 -8.20 5.32
CA GLU A 114 -15.94 -7.41 6.56
C GLU A 114 -14.71 -7.80 7.39
N PHE A 115 -13.82 -6.83 7.58
CA PHE A 115 -12.60 -6.96 8.39
C PHE A 115 -12.66 -6.08 9.64
N PRO A 116 -11.96 -6.45 10.72
CA PRO A 116 -11.69 -5.56 11.84
C PRO A 116 -11.11 -4.21 11.38
N ALA A 117 -11.36 -3.14 12.14
CA ALA A 117 -10.82 -1.81 11.83
C ALA A 117 -9.28 -1.81 11.72
N ALA A 118 -8.60 -2.59 12.56
CA ALA A 118 -7.14 -2.75 12.54
C ALA A 118 -6.62 -3.42 11.24
N ASN A 119 -7.46 -4.11 10.48
CA ASN A 119 -7.06 -4.80 9.25
C ASN A 119 -7.24 -3.93 8.00
N GLN A 120 -7.94 -2.79 8.09
CA GLN A 120 -8.16 -1.91 6.94
C GLN A 120 -6.85 -1.46 6.26
N PRO A 121 -5.78 -1.08 6.99
CA PRO A 121 -4.52 -0.76 6.35
C PRO A 121 -3.81 -1.97 5.73
N ILE A 122 -4.05 -3.17 6.27
CA ILE A 122 -3.53 -4.43 5.71
C ILE A 122 -4.24 -4.75 4.39
N VAL A 123 -5.56 -4.55 4.32
CA VAL A 123 -6.32 -4.68 3.07
C VAL A 123 -5.80 -3.69 2.03
N ALA A 124 -5.50 -2.45 2.41
CA ALA A 124 -4.87 -1.50 1.49
C ALA A 124 -3.49 -1.99 1.01
N ALA A 125 -2.60 -2.40 1.92
CA ALA A 125 -1.26 -2.91 1.59
C ALA A 125 -1.29 -4.13 0.67
N ALA A 126 -2.19 -5.09 0.93
CA ALA A 126 -2.33 -6.33 0.16
C ALA A 126 -2.73 -6.06 -1.31
N ARG A 127 -3.43 -4.95 -1.57
CA ARG A 127 -3.90 -4.52 -2.89
C ARG A 127 -2.91 -3.62 -3.63
N LEU A 128 -1.85 -3.17 -2.97
CA LEU A 128 -0.83 -2.30 -3.54
C LEU A 128 0.35 -3.12 -4.08
N PRO A 129 0.93 -2.73 -5.23
CA PRO A 129 2.23 -3.27 -5.64
C PRO A 129 3.34 -2.73 -4.74
N ASP A 130 4.56 -3.19 -4.96
CA ASP A 130 5.78 -2.68 -4.30
C ASP A 130 6.42 -1.48 -5.04
N THR A 131 5.86 -1.11 -6.18
CA THR A 131 6.41 -0.08 -7.08
C THR A 131 5.31 0.88 -7.49
N TYR A 132 5.57 2.17 -7.31
CA TYR A 132 4.68 3.26 -7.76
C TYR A 132 5.39 4.15 -8.77
N LEU A 133 5.08 3.94 -10.04
CA LEU A 133 5.67 4.71 -11.15
C LEU A 133 5.07 6.11 -11.21
N ILE A 134 5.90 7.13 -11.33
CA ILE A 134 5.48 8.52 -11.58
C ILE A 134 6.00 8.92 -12.96
N THR A 135 5.14 9.42 -13.84
CA THR A 135 5.57 9.81 -15.18
C THR A 135 6.59 10.97 -15.15
N PRO A 136 7.56 11.02 -16.07
CA PRO A 136 8.44 12.17 -16.22
C PRO A 136 7.67 13.41 -16.69
N GLU A 137 8.24 14.58 -16.44
CA GLU A 137 7.74 15.85 -16.99
C GLU A 137 8.37 16.17 -18.34
N GLY A 138 7.75 17.10 -19.07
CA GLY A 138 8.31 17.66 -20.31
C GLY A 138 8.22 16.76 -21.54
N LEU A 139 7.54 15.61 -21.45
CA LEU A 139 7.26 14.77 -22.62
C LEU A 139 6.03 15.26 -23.37
N GLU A 140 6.09 15.18 -24.70
CA GLU A 140 4.91 15.38 -25.53
C GLU A 140 3.86 14.27 -25.29
N PRO A 141 2.55 14.52 -25.48
CA PRO A 141 1.51 13.52 -25.22
C PRO A 141 1.76 12.17 -25.90
N ALA A 142 2.22 12.18 -27.15
CA ALA A 142 2.51 10.95 -27.89
C ALA A 142 3.69 10.16 -27.29
N GLU A 143 4.69 10.83 -26.74
CA GLU A 143 5.84 10.21 -26.05
C GLU A 143 5.40 9.63 -24.71
N MET A 144 4.61 10.40 -23.97
CA MET A 144 4.01 9.95 -22.71
C MET A 144 3.23 8.65 -22.89
N LEU A 145 2.35 8.60 -23.90
CA LEU A 145 1.55 7.42 -24.20
C LEU A 145 2.39 6.21 -24.62
N ARG A 146 3.53 6.42 -25.31
CA ARG A 146 4.46 5.32 -25.64
C ARG A 146 5.14 4.79 -24.39
N GLY A 147 5.65 5.67 -23.53
CA GLY A 147 6.31 5.25 -22.29
C GLY A 147 5.35 4.56 -21.31
N VAL A 148 4.10 5.02 -21.19
CA VAL A 148 3.07 4.30 -20.40
C VAL A 148 2.82 2.91 -20.95
N ARG A 149 2.70 2.72 -22.27
CA ARG A 149 2.54 1.38 -22.86
C ARG A 149 3.73 0.47 -22.54
N ALA A 150 4.94 0.99 -22.66
CA ALA A 150 6.15 0.25 -22.32
C ALA A 150 6.18 -0.11 -20.83
N ALA A 151 5.76 0.80 -19.94
CA ALA A 151 5.75 0.58 -18.50
C ALA A 151 4.72 -0.51 -18.11
N LEU A 152 3.54 -0.47 -18.72
CA LEU A 152 2.51 -1.50 -18.55
C LEU A 152 2.99 -2.86 -19.07
N ALA A 153 3.68 -2.90 -20.22
CA ALA A 153 4.28 -4.12 -20.76
C ALA A 153 5.39 -4.68 -19.85
N ALA A 154 6.11 -3.79 -19.14
CA ALA A 154 7.09 -4.16 -18.12
C ALA A 154 6.47 -4.51 -16.75
N GLY A 155 5.14 -4.51 -16.63
CA GLY A 155 4.43 -4.96 -15.42
C GLY A 155 4.10 -3.86 -14.40
N ALA A 156 4.20 -2.57 -14.76
CA ALA A 156 3.78 -1.49 -13.87
C ALA A 156 2.28 -1.62 -13.53
N ARG A 157 1.95 -1.70 -12.23
CA ARG A 157 0.57 -1.87 -11.74
C ARG A 157 -0.02 -0.62 -11.06
N LEU A 158 0.81 0.36 -10.73
CA LEU A 158 0.39 1.63 -10.13
C LEU A 158 1.18 2.76 -10.77
N ILE A 159 0.48 3.69 -11.42
CA ILE A 159 1.07 4.77 -12.22
C ILE A 159 0.45 6.11 -11.83
N GLN A 160 1.26 7.13 -11.55
CA GLN A 160 0.84 8.51 -11.39
C GLN A 160 1.14 9.32 -12.66
N LEU A 161 0.12 9.98 -13.21
CA LEU A 161 0.32 10.99 -14.24
C LEU A 161 0.76 12.32 -13.61
N ARG A 162 2.05 12.62 -13.72
CA ARG A 162 2.67 13.89 -13.31
C ARG A 162 3.03 14.70 -14.54
N ALA A 163 2.29 15.79 -14.76
CA ALA A 163 2.55 16.77 -15.82
C ALA A 163 2.21 18.19 -15.31
N PRO A 164 2.98 18.74 -14.36
CA PRO A 164 2.60 19.94 -13.60
C PRO A 164 2.53 21.23 -14.43
N ASN A 165 3.16 21.27 -15.60
CA ASN A 165 3.22 22.44 -16.48
C ASN A 165 2.34 22.29 -17.73
N MET A 166 1.52 21.23 -17.81
CA MET A 166 0.65 20.97 -18.95
C MET A 166 -0.65 21.78 -18.81
N PHE A 167 -1.16 22.30 -19.93
CA PHE A 167 -2.44 23.01 -19.96
C PHE A 167 -3.60 22.06 -19.61
N ASP A 168 -4.52 22.48 -18.74
CA ASP A 168 -5.56 21.62 -18.15
C ASP A 168 -6.37 20.78 -19.17
N PRO A 169 -6.92 21.34 -20.27
CA PRO A 169 -7.56 20.54 -21.32
C PRO A 169 -6.65 19.45 -21.91
N GLN A 170 -5.39 19.78 -22.21
CA GLN A 170 -4.43 18.82 -22.74
C GLN A 170 -4.08 17.73 -21.71
N TYR A 171 -3.95 18.11 -20.43
CA TYR A 171 -3.76 17.16 -19.33
C TYR A 171 -4.93 16.19 -19.23
N ARG A 172 -6.16 16.71 -19.30
CA ARG A 172 -7.38 15.92 -19.19
C ARG A 172 -7.54 14.94 -20.35
N ASP A 173 -7.30 15.38 -21.58
CA ASP A 173 -7.32 14.50 -22.76
C ASP A 173 -6.29 13.37 -22.62
N LEU A 174 -5.06 13.71 -22.22
CA LEU A 174 -4.00 12.74 -21.97
C LEU A 174 -4.35 11.76 -20.83
N ALA A 175 -4.99 12.26 -19.76
CA ALA A 175 -5.44 11.44 -18.65
C ALA A 175 -6.52 10.42 -19.07
N VAL A 176 -7.45 10.81 -19.96
CA VAL A 176 -8.44 9.90 -20.55
C VAL A 176 -7.76 8.79 -21.34
N ASP A 177 -6.82 9.14 -22.21
CA ASP A 177 -6.08 8.16 -23.02
C ASP A 177 -5.30 7.17 -22.14
N ILE A 178 -4.57 7.68 -21.14
CA ILE A 178 -3.80 6.84 -20.21
C ILE A 178 -4.72 5.96 -19.36
N GLN A 179 -5.88 6.45 -18.93
CA GLN A 179 -6.87 5.64 -18.22
C GLN A 179 -7.33 4.46 -19.09
N GLY A 180 -7.54 4.68 -20.40
CA GLY A 180 -7.83 3.62 -21.36
C GLY A 180 -6.71 2.58 -21.48
N LEU A 181 -5.44 3.00 -21.45
CA LEU A 181 -4.29 2.08 -21.45
C LEU A 181 -4.20 1.25 -20.18
N CYS A 182 -4.46 1.86 -19.02
CA CYS A 182 -4.38 1.22 -17.71
C CYS A 182 -5.54 0.26 -17.42
N ALA A 183 -6.66 0.37 -18.13
CA ALA A 183 -7.86 -0.42 -17.89
C ALA A 183 -7.56 -1.94 -17.81
N GLY A 184 -7.88 -2.54 -16.65
CA GLY A 184 -7.64 -3.97 -16.37
C GLY A 184 -6.17 -4.36 -16.12
N LYS A 185 -5.22 -3.43 -16.20
CA LYS A 185 -3.77 -3.70 -16.11
C LYS A 185 -3.09 -2.99 -14.94
N ALA A 186 -3.47 -1.73 -14.69
CA ALA A 186 -2.86 -0.90 -13.66
C ALA A 186 -3.88 0.10 -13.08
N GLN A 187 -3.60 0.59 -11.87
CA GLN A 187 -4.30 1.73 -11.31
C GLN A 187 -3.62 3.03 -11.76
N LEU A 188 -4.39 3.91 -12.39
CA LEU A 188 -3.97 5.29 -12.66
C LEU A 188 -4.28 6.18 -11.45
N MET A 189 -3.30 6.95 -11.02
CA MET A 189 -3.41 7.99 -10.02
C MET A 189 -3.24 9.36 -10.70
N LEU A 190 -4.18 10.26 -10.46
CA LEU A 190 -4.13 11.62 -10.99
C LEU A 190 -3.78 12.62 -9.89
N LYS A 191 -3.23 13.75 -10.32
CA LYS A 191 -2.89 14.87 -9.46
C LYS A 191 -3.48 16.13 -10.05
N GLY A 192 -4.41 16.77 -9.34
CA GLY A 192 -5.10 17.96 -9.81
C GLY A 192 -6.16 18.47 -8.83
N PRO A 193 -6.96 19.45 -9.26
CA PRO A 193 -8.12 19.96 -8.52
C PRO A 193 -9.18 18.86 -8.28
N LEU A 194 -9.81 18.85 -7.11
CA LEU A 194 -10.81 17.84 -6.76
C LEU A 194 -12.10 17.96 -7.59
N GLU A 195 -12.30 19.11 -8.23
CA GLU A 195 -13.39 19.40 -9.14
C GLU A 195 -13.40 18.45 -10.35
N TRP A 196 -12.25 17.86 -10.70
CA TRP A 196 -12.12 16.89 -11.80
C TRP A 196 -12.50 15.46 -11.41
N LEU A 197 -12.81 15.17 -10.14
CA LEU A 197 -13.09 13.80 -9.67
C LEU A 197 -14.23 13.11 -10.43
N GLY A 198 -15.21 13.88 -10.90
CA GLY A 198 -16.35 13.38 -11.68
C GLY A 198 -15.99 12.99 -13.11
N ASP A 199 -14.96 13.59 -13.69
CA ASP A 199 -14.49 13.31 -15.05
C ASP A 199 -13.71 11.99 -15.13
N PHE A 200 -13.14 11.53 -14.00
CA PHE A 200 -12.27 10.36 -13.94
C PHE A 200 -12.72 9.35 -12.87
N PRO A 201 -13.88 8.71 -13.02
CA PRO A 201 -14.45 7.84 -11.99
C PRO A 201 -13.61 6.58 -11.68
N ALA A 202 -12.77 6.13 -12.61
CA ALA A 202 -11.89 4.96 -12.44
C ALA A 202 -10.48 5.32 -11.93
N ALA A 203 -10.09 6.60 -11.98
CA ALA A 203 -8.81 7.05 -11.46
C ALA A 203 -8.85 7.21 -9.93
N GLY A 204 -7.72 6.90 -9.30
CA GLY A 204 -7.42 7.34 -7.94
C GLY A 204 -6.87 8.76 -7.94
N TRP A 205 -6.83 9.36 -6.75
CA TRP A 205 -6.36 10.73 -6.57
C TRP A 205 -5.17 10.80 -5.65
N HIS A 206 -4.16 11.60 -6.00
CA HIS A 206 -2.97 11.83 -5.16
C HIS A 206 -2.89 13.32 -4.79
N LEU A 207 -3.10 13.62 -3.51
CA LEU A 207 -3.04 14.97 -2.95
C LEU A 207 -1.58 15.40 -2.75
N THR A 208 -1.29 16.67 -3.04
CA THR A 208 -0.08 17.30 -2.48
C THR A 208 -0.20 17.47 -0.97
N ALA A 209 0.92 17.67 -0.27
CA ALA A 209 0.94 18.06 1.14
C ALA A 209 0.07 19.31 1.41
N THR A 210 0.13 20.31 0.52
CA THR A 210 -0.71 21.52 0.60
C THR A 210 -2.20 21.20 0.48
N GLN A 211 -2.59 20.35 -0.46
CA GLN A 211 -3.98 19.91 -0.62
C GLN A 211 -4.44 19.07 0.57
N LEU A 212 -3.59 18.17 1.07
CA LEU A 212 -3.87 17.38 2.27
C LEU A 212 -4.17 18.30 3.46
N ARG A 213 -3.30 19.27 3.74
CA ARG A 213 -3.48 20.24 4.84
C ARG A 213 -4.77 21.06 4.67
N LYS A 214 -5.10 21.45 3.44
CA LYS A 214 -6.33 22.18 3.12
C LYS A 214 -7.59 21.34 3.34
N TYR A 215 -7.59 20.09 2.86
CA TYR A 215 -8.80 19.28 2.74
C TYR A 215 -9.03 18.28 3.89
N ALA A 216 -7.98 17.87 4.61
CA ALA A 216 -8.12 16.93 5.73
C ALA A 216 -9.17 17.32 6.78
N PRO A 217 -9.38 18.62 7.14
CA PRO A 217 -10.44 19.00 8.06
C PRO A 217 -11.86 18.72 7.55
N GLN A 218 -12.06 18.59 6.23
CA GLN A 218 -13.36 18.24 5.64
C GLN A 218 -13.54 16.72 5.46
N GLY A 219 -12.52 15.93 5.79
CA GLY A 219 -12.53 14.48 5.64
C GLY A 219 -12.27 14.01 4.20
N ARG A 220 -12.53 12.72 3.95
CA ARG A 220 -12.31 12.08 2.65
C ARG A 220 -13.24 12.70 1.59
N PRO A 221 -12.75 13.07 0.38
CA PRO A 221 -13.55 13.82 -0.59
C PRO A 221 -14.41 12.92 -1.50
N PHE A 222 -14.26 11.60 -1.43
CA PHE A 222 -14.99 10.62 -2.25
C PHE A 222 -15.03 9.24 -1.57
N PRO A 223 -15.91 8.31 -2.02
CA PRO A 223 -16.08 6.99 -1.38
C PRO A 223 -14.79 6.15 -1.27
N GLY A 224 -14.73 5.28 -0.26
CA GLY A 224 -13.56 4.45 0.08
C GLY A 224 -13.16 3.40 -0.96
N GLN A 225 -13.99 3.13 -1.96
CA GLN A 225 -13.70 2.16 -3.02
C GLN A 225 -12.67 2.66 -4.05
N ARG A 226 -12.52 3.99 -4.18
CA ARG A 226 -11.55 4.62 -5.10
C ARG A 226 -10.27 4.95 -4.35
N TRP A 227 -9.10 4.77 -4.92
CA TRP A 227 -7.84 5.08 -4.24
C TRP A 227 -7.65 6.59 -3.97
N LEU A 228 -7.30 6.93 -2.74
CA LEU A 228 -6.83 8.23 -2.31
C LEU A 228 -5.41 8.08 -1.74
N ALA A 229 -4.50 8.91 -2.22
CA ALA A 229 -3.13 8.98 -1.76
C ALA A 229 -2.74 10.41 -1.39
N ALA A 230 -1.66 10.57 -0.61
CA ALA A 230 -1.11 11.88 -0.30
C ALA A 230 0.43 11.89 -0.29
N SER A 231 1.00 13.03 -0.66
CA SER A 231 2.41 13.32 -0.39
C SER A 231 2.57 13.73 1.08
N CYS A 232 3.47 13.06 1.78
CA CYS A 232 3.83 13.37 3.16
C CYS A 232 5.35 13.54 3.31
N HIS A 233 5.74 14.42 4.22
CA HIS A 233 7.13 14.78 4.48
C HIS A 233 7.50 14.65 5.97
N ASP A 234 6.52 14.54 6.86
CA ASP A 234 6.73 14.48 8.30
C ASP A 234 5.60 13.72 9.03
N ALA A 235 5.73 13.60 10.35
CA ALA A 235 4.75 12.92 11.20
C ALA A 235 3.39 13.63 11.24
N GLU A 236 3.35 14.96 11.10
CA GLU A 236 2.12 15.74 11.13
C GLU A 236 1.27 15.41 9.89
N GLU A 237 1.89 15.37 8.73
CA GLU A 237 1.25 15.03 7.46
C GLU A 237 0.78 13.59 7.43
N LEU A 238 1.56 12.65 7.97
CA LEU A 238 1.12 11.25 8.14
C LEU A 238 -0.13 11.17 9.02
N ALA A 239 -0.17 11.91 10.13
CA ALA A 239 -1.34 11.96 11.01
C ALA A 239 -2.56 12.63 10.35
N LEU A 240 -2.34 13.65 9.52
CA LEU A 240 -3.41 14.27 8.70
C LEU A 240 -3.95 13.30 7.66
N ALA A 241 -3.08 12.59 6.95
CA ALA A 241 -3.44 11.58 5.95
C ALA A 241 -4.26 10.46 6.59
N ALA A 242 -3.84 9.94 7.74
CA ALA A 242 -4.57 8.90 8.46
C ALA A 242 -5.96 9.37 8.89
N ARG A 243 -6.08 10.60 9.41
CA ARG A 243 -7.36 11.19 9.83
C ARG A 243 -8.31 11.45 8.66
N MET A 244 -7.77 11.88 7.52
CA MET A 244 -8.55 12.04 6.28
C MET A 244 -9.00 10.68 5.71
N GLY A 245 -8.41 9.59 6.20
CA GLY A 245 -8.66 8.25 5.70
C GLY A 245 -8.05 8.05 4.32
N VAL A 246 -6.84 8.56 4.07
CA VAL A 246 -6.04 8.27 2.88
C VAL A 246 -5.66 6.79 2.88
N ASP A 247 -5.59 6.16 1.71
CA ASP A 247 -5.33 4.71 1.60
C ASP A 247 -3.84 4.36 1.57
N PHE A 248 -3.00 5.25 1.03
CA PHE A 248 -1.54 5.14 1.07
C PHE A 248 -0.84 6.49 0.87
N VAL A 249 0.44 6.58 1.21
CA VAL A 249 1.22 7.82 1.09
C VAL A 249 2.49 7.62 0.28
N THR A 250 3.06 8.73 -0.18
CA THR A 250 4.50 8.78 -0.50
C THR A 250 5.22 9.54 0.60
N LEU A 251 6.31 8.96 1.13
CA LEU A 251 7.18 9.60 2.12
C LEU A 251 8.47 10.05 1.43
N SER A 252 8.76 11.36 1.46
CA SER A 252 9.84 11.93 0.65
C SER A 252 10.36 13.28 1.16
N PRO A 253 11.52 13.75 0.67
CA PRO A 253 12.54 12.97 -0.03
C PRO A 253 13.36 12.12 0.95
N VAL A 254 13.55 10.84 0.64
CA VAL A 254 14.38 9.96 1.49
C VAL A 254 15.87 10.26 1.31
N GLN A 255 16.30 10.48 0.08
CA GLN A 255 17.66 10.86 -0.31
C GLN A 255 17.64 12.12 -1.19
N ALA A 256 18.82 12.69 -1.44
CA ALA A 256 18.95 13.83 -2.35
C ALA A 256 18.40 13.47 -3.74
N THR A 257 17.66 14.40 -4.35
CA THR A 257 17.00 14.20 -5.63
C THR A 257 17.17 15.40 -6.54
N GLU A 258 17.41 15.15 -7.82
CA GLU A 258 17.50 16.20 -8.84
C GLU A 258 16.17 16.92 -9.06
N THR A 259 15.03 16.30 -8.73
CA THR A 259 13.71 16.92 -8.89
C THR A 259 13.49 18.05 -7.88
N HIS A 260 14.11 17.96 -6.69
CA HIS A 260 14.02 18.95 -5.62
C HIS A 260 15.37 19.08 -4.90
N PRO A 261 16.38 19.71 -5.53
CA PRO A 261 17.76 19.72 -5.02
C PRO A 261 17.95 20.54 -3.73
N GLN A 262 16.99 21.42 -3.42
CA GLN A 262 17.00 22.26 -2.22
C GLN A 262 16.31 21.60 -1.02
N ALA A 263 15.66 20.45 -1.21
CA ALA A 263 14.96 19.78 -0.12
C ALA A 263 15.96 19.01 0.75
N THR A 264 15.86 19.18 2.07
CA THR A 264 16.63 18.39 3.03
C THR A 264 16.09 16.96 3.06
N PRO A 265 16.91 15.94 2.75
CA PRO A 265 16.46 14.55 2.81
C PRO A 265 16.15 14.11 4.24
N LEU A 266 15.16 13.22 4.39
CA LEU A 266 14.84 12.56 5.66
C LEU A 266 15.96 11.64 6.13
N GLY A 267 16.54 10.88 5.19
CA GLY A 267 17.38 9.73 5.51
C GLY A 267 16.56 8.50 5.91
N TRP A 268 17.19 7.34 5.83
CA TRP A 268 16.55 6.05 6.06
C TRP A 268 16.10 5.84 7.51
N ASP A 269 16.87 6.32 8.49
CA ASP A 269 16.56 6.11 9.90
C ASP A 269 15.32 6.92 10.32
N VAL A 270 15.24 8.19 9.92
CA VAL A 270 14.06 9.04 10.15
C VAL A 270 12.85 8.49 9.40
N ALA A 271 13.03 8.01 8.16
CA ALA A 271 11.94 7.36 7.44
C ALA A 271 11.41 6.13 8.20
N ALA A 272 12.29 5.29 8.73
CA ALA A 272 11.91 4.12 9.52
C ALA A 272 11.15 4.50 10.81
N GLU A 273 11.57 5.58 11.49
CA GLU A 273 10.87 6.11 12.67
C GLU A 273 9.45 6.59 12.34
N LEU A 274 9.32 7.34 11.23
CA LEU A 274 8.02 7.84 10.77
C LEU A 274 7.08 6.70 10.37
N LEU A 275 7.59 5.66 9.69
CA LEU A 275 6.81 4.48 9.31
C LEU A 275 6.35 3.69 10.53
N ARG A 276 7.21 3.48 11.53
CA ARG A 276 6.79 2.85 12.79
C ARG A 276 5.66 3.62 13.47
N GLY A 277 5.61 4.94 13.33
CA GLY A 277 4.56 5.79 13.89
C GLY A 277 3.26 5.86 13.09
N SER A 278 3.18 5.22 11.91
CA SER A 278 2.04 5.30 10.99
C SER A 278 1.51 3.92 10.64
N ASN A 279 0.19 3.80 10.56
CA ASN A 279 -0.45 2.59 10.06
C ASN A 279 -0.67 2.62 8.54
N LEU A 280 -0.26 3.68 7.84
CA LEU A 280 -0.51 3.82 6.40
C LEU A 280 0.56 3.09 5.58
N PRO A 281 0.18 2.33 4.53
CA PRO A 281 1.13 1.90 3.51
C PRO A 281 1.84 3.12 2.92
N ALA A 282 3.16 3.06 2.82
CA ALA A 282 3.97 4.16 2.34
C ALA A 282 4.94 3.71 1.25
N PHE A 283 4.98 4.44 0.14
CA PHE A 283 6.05 4.32 -0.84
C PHE A 283 7.13 5.35 -0.53
N LEU A 284 8.38 4.90 -0.43
CA LEU A 284 9.52 5.79 -0.31
C LEU A 284 9.80 6.48 -1.63
N LEU A 285 10.00 7.79 -1.61
CA LEU A 285 10.21 8.60 -2.81
C LEU A 285 11.34 9.62 -2.58
N GLY A 286 12.02 10.00 -3.66
CA GLY A 286 13.09 11.00 -3.66
C GLY A 286 14.46 10.37 -3.43
N GLY A 287 15.24 10.27 -4.51
CA GLY A 287 16.59 9.70 -4.50
C GLY A 287 16.67 8.19 -4.24
N VAL A 288 15.55 7.47 -4.36
CA VAL A 288 15.47 6.00 -4.27
C VAL A 288 15.06 5.41 -5.62
N GLY A 289 15.45 4.16 -5.87
CA GLY A 289 15.14 3.41 -7.09
C GLY A 289 14.77 1.95 -6.83
N PRO A 290 14.56 1.14 -7.90
CA PRO A 290 14.22 -0.28 -7.78
C PRO A 290 15.21 -1.09 -6.93
N GLN A 291 16.50 -0.71 -6.94
CA GLN A 291 17.55 -1.33 -6.12
C GLN A 291 17.35 -1.17 -4.61
N ASP A 292 16.60 -0.15 -4.17
CA ASP A 292 16.37 0.15 -2.76
C ASP A 292 15.13 -0.56 -2.20
N ARG A 293 14.44 -1.36 -3.03
CA ARG A 293 13.15 -1.97 -2.69
C ARG A 293 13.21 -2.88 -1.48
N GLU A 294 14.21 -3.76 -1.41
CA GLU A 294 14.37 -4.66 -0.27
C GLU A 294 14.59 -3.87 1.03
N ARG A 295 15.44 -2.84 0.98
CA ARG A 295 15.67 -1.94 2.11
C ARG A 295 14.39 -1.22 2.54
N ALA A 296 13.56 -0.80 1.58
CA ALA A 296 12.27 -0.17 1.86
C ALA A 296 11.35 -1.11 2.66
N TRP A 297 11.25 -2.38 2.26
CA TRP A 297 10.46 -3.38 3.00
C TRP A 297 10.99 -3.59 4.43
N GLN A 298 12.31 -3.70 4.59
CA GLN A 298 12.91 -3.93 5.91
C GLN A 298 12.65 -2.79 6.91
N ILE A 299 12.38 -1.58 6.43
CA ILE A 299 12.00 -0.46 7.31
C ILE A 299 10.49 -0.23 7.42
N GLY A 300 9.67 -1.15 6.88
CA GLY A 300 8.21 -1.11 6.99
C GLY A 300 7.49 -0.33 5.88
N ALA A 301 8.15 -0.03 4.77
CA ALA A 301 7.52 0.62 3.62
C ALA A 301 6.84 -0.42 2.71
N GLN A 302 5.77 -0.02 2.03
CA GLN A 302 5.13 -0.79 0.97
C GLN A 302 6.12 -1.10 -0.18
N GLY A 303 6.98 -0.12 -0.46
CA GLY A 303 8.04 -0.23 -1.44
C GLY A 303 8.55 1.15 -1.87
N VAL A 304 8.85 1.31 -3.15
CA VAL A 304 9.50 2.52 -3.71
C VAL A 304 8.67 3.17 -4.80
N ALA A 305 8.73 4.49 -4.87
CA ALA A 305 8.16 5.29 -5.94
C ALA A 305 9.25 6.13 -6.61
N GLY A 306 9.07 6.43 -7.89
CA GLY A 306 10.01 7.30 -8.58
C GLY A 306 9.64 7.57 -10.03
N ILE A 307 10.48 8.40 -10.65
CA ILE A 307 10.30 8.88 -12.01
C ILE A 307 11.26 8.17 -12.95
N ARG A 308 12.49 8.69 -13.11
CA ARG A 308 13.41 8.27 -14.18
C ARG A 308 13.91 6.85 -14.02
N ALA A 309 14.23 6.43 -12.79
CA ALA A 309 14.71 5.08 -12.50
C ALA A 309 13.66 3.98 -12.78
N PHE A 310 12.41 4.35 -12.97
CA PHE A 310 11.29 3.44 -13.22
C PHE A 310 10.70 3.62 -14.63
N TRP A 311 11.09 4.68 -15.35
CA TRP A 311 10.57 4.97 -16.67
C TRP A 311 11.30 4.13 -17.72
N PRO A 312 10.59 3.34 -18.53
CA PRO A 312 11.21 2.60 -19.62
C PRO A 312 11.76 3.57 -20.65
N VAL A 313 13.03 3.37 -21.02
CA VAL A 313 13.70 4.11 -22.09
C VAL A 313 13.27 3.57 -23.45
#